data_AF-A0A8T3RAT7-F1
#
_entry.id   AF-A0A8T3RAT7-F1
#
_cell.length_a   1.000
_cell.length_b   1.000
_cell.length_c   1.000
_cell.angle_alpha   90.00
_cell.angle_beta   90.00
_cell.angle_gamma   90.00
#
_symmetry.space_group_name_H-M   'P 1'
#
loop_
_entity.id
_entity.type
_entity.pdbx_description
1 polymer ?
#
loop_
_entity_poly.entity_id
_entity_poly.type
_entity_poly.pdbx_seq_one_letter_code
_entity_poly.pdbx_strand_id
1 'polypeptide(L)'
;MNARFLSNTVAALTLVLVSNSWTVAAVWAEAQTLDTARIEQLTGINGKLNDKEGVFKVAVPRSDLKVTVAGVHMTPPMGLTSWAAFTKDGEQALVMGDMVLLEDQVNPVMSVALDQGLEVTALHNHFFWDSPRVMFMHIGGRGNEGTLAAAVGKVFSKIKETSEGKAQAPHTELDPAKTSLDPKKIEGILGVQGEMTDGVYKLTWGRTTKMGQHVVGNTMGVNTWAAFVGSDEQAVVDGDFAMYEDELQAVLKALRTAGIRIVAIHSHMSMESPKVAFLHYWGIGSTTELAKALKSALDTQRKTP
;
A
#
# COMPACT_ATOMS: atom_id res chain seq x y z
N MET A 1 -60.90 -28.21 -93.99
CA MET A 1 -61.72 -27.58 -92.92
C MET A 1 -61.72 -28.51 -91.72
N ASN A 2 -61.63 -27.94 -90.50
CA ASN A 2 -61.49 -28.57 -89.17
C ASN A 2 -60.07 -29.07 -88.85
N ALA A 3 -59.20 -28.24 -88.24
CA ALA A 3 -59.10 -27.89 -86.81
C ALA A 3 -58.43 -28.98 -85.94
N ARG A 4 -57.31 -28.63 -85.27
CA ARG A 4 -57.07 -28.85 -83.82
C ARG A 4 -55.64 -28.42 -83.38
N PHE A 5 -55.63 -27.50 -82.41
CA PHE A 5 -54.74 -27.27 -81.26
C PHE A 5 -53.21 -27.40 -81.37
N LEU A 6 -52.54 -26.26 -81.14
CA LEU A 6 -51.14 -26.14 -80.71
C LEU A 6 -51.08 -26.09 -79.17
N SER A 7 -50.20 -26.89 -78.58
CA SER A 7 -49.85 -26.91 -77.16
C SER A 7 -48.56 -26.12 -76.96
N ASN A 8 -48.58 -25.10 -76.09
CA ASN A 8 -47.40 -24.35 -75.68
C ASN A 8 -46.76 -25.02 -74.46
N THR A 9 -45.50 -25.45 -74.60
CA THR A 9 -44.66 -25.95 -73.52
C THR A 9 -43.83 -24.78 -72.96
N VAL A 10 -44.04 -24.44 -71.69
CA VAL A 10 -43.21 -23.45 -70.97
C VAL A 10 -42.15 -24.22 -70.18
N ALA A 11 -40.87 -24.00 -70.51
CA ALA A 11 -39.74 -24.52 -69.77
C ALA A 11 -39.50 -23.66 -68.52
N ALA A 12 -39.58 -24.27 -67.34
CA ALA A 12 -39.28 -23.63 -66.06
C ALA A 12 -37.76 -23.55 -65.84
N LEU A 13 -37.28 -22.33 -65.58
CA LEU A 13 -35.88 -22.04 -65.25
C LEU A 13 -35.70 -22.22 -63.73
N THR A 14 -34.96 -23.25 -63.30
CA THR A 14 -34.67 -23.51 -61.88
C THR A 14 -33.51 -22.64 -61.42
N LEU A 15 -33.79 -21.62 -60.60
CA LEU A 15 -32.78 -20.78 -59.95
C LEU A 15 -32.31 -21.47 -58.65
N VAL A 16 -31.06 -21.95 -58.62
CA VAL A 16 -30.44 -22.48 -57.40
C VAL A 16 -29.87 -21.31 -56.59
N LEU A 17 -30.55 -20.95 -55.49
CA LEU A 17 -30.03 -20.03 -54.48
C LEU A 17 -29.15 -20.81 -53.49
N VAL A 18 -27.83 -20.59 -53.55
CA VAL A 18 -26.89 -21.09 -52.54
C VAL A 18 -26.87 -20.08 -51.39
N SER A 19 -27.54 -20.41 -50.29
CA SER A 19 -27.49 -19.61 -49.05
C SER A 19 -26.21 -19.93 -48.29
N ASN A 20 -25.21 -19.05 -48.37
CA ASN A 20 -24.04 -19.09 -47.49
C ASN A 20 -24.41 -18.54 -46.10
N SER A 21 -24.81 -19.42 -45.20
CA SER A 21 -25.04 -19.09 -43.79
C SER A 21 -23.72 -19.04 -43.03
N TRP A 22 -23.09 -17.86 -42.97
CA TRP A 22 -21.98 -17.62 -42.05
C TRP A 22 -22.56 -17.42 -40.64
N THR A 23 -22.65 -18.49 -39.85
CA THR A 23 -22.93 -18.38 -38.42
C THR A 23 -21.71 -17.79 -37.73
N VAL A 24 -21.71 -16.49 -37.46
CA VAL A 24 -20.78 -15.90 -36.50
C VAL A 24 -21.20 -16.38 -35.12
N ALA A 25 -20.54 -17.41 -34.61
CA ALA A 25 -20.70 -17.80 -33.22
C ALA A 25 -20.18 -16.64 -32.35
N ALA A 26 -21.10 -15.92 -31.71
CA ALA A 26 -20.73 -15.01 -30.63
C ALA A 26 -20.15 -15.87 -29.50
N VAL A 27 -18.82 -15.85 -29.38
CA VAL A 27 -18.14 -16.41 -28.20
C VAL A 27 -18.43 -15.43 -27.07
N TRP A 28 -19.46 -15.73 -26.28
CA TRP A 28 -19.65 -15.10 -24.98
C TRP A 28 -18.49 -15.58 -24.11
N ALA A 29 -17.51 -14.72 -23.87
CA ALA A 29 -16.52 -14.98 -22.83
C ALA A 29 -17.28 -15.06 -21.50
N GLU A 30 -17.28 -16.23 -20.86
CA GLU A 30 -17.72 -16.33 -19.47
C GLU A 30 -16.92 -15.34 -18.64
N ALA A 31 -17.61 -14.54 -17.82
CA ALA A 31 -16.92 -13.68 -16.86
C ALA A 31 -16.08 -14.58 -15.95
N GLN A 32 -14.75 -14.48 -16.09
CA GLN A 32 -13.83 -15.32 -15.33
C GLN A 32 -14.04 -15.01 -13.84
N THR A 33 -14.46 -16.00 -13.06
CA THR A 33 -14.68 -15.87 -11.62
C THR A 33 -13.36 -16.03 -10.86
N LEU A 34 -13.32 -15.60 -9.59
CA LEU A 34 -12.14 -15.83 -8.73
C LEU A 34 -11.98 -17.34 -8.50
N ASP A 35 -10.74 -17.85 -8.55
CA ASP A 35 -10.45 -19.20 -8.10
C ASP A 35 -10.26 -19.17 -6.58
N THR A 36 -11.38 -19.20 -5.85
CA THR A 36 -11.38 -19.08 -4.39
C THR A 36 -10.58 -20.19 -3.71
N ALA A 37 -10.64 -21.42 -4.25
CA ALA A 37 -9.87 -22.55 -3.72
C ALA A 37 -8.36 -22.32 -3.86
N ARG A 38 -7.92 -21.76 -5.00
CA ARG A 38 -6.52 -21.39 -5.20
C ARG A 38 -6.09 -20.25 -4.27
N ILE A 39 -6.96 -19.26 -4.03
CA ILE A 39 -6.68 -18.19 -3.07
C ILE A 39 -6.50 -18.77 -1.65
N GLU A 40 -7.38 -19.66 -1.20
CA GLU A 40 -7.23 -20.33 0.10
C GLU A 40 -5.92 -21.11 0.20
N GLN A 41 -5.58 -21.88 -0.84
CA GLN A 41 -4.33 -22.64 -0.89
C GLN A 41 -3.10 -21.73 -0.77
N LEU A 42 -3.08 -20.60 -1.48
CA LEU A 42 -1.91 -19.71 -1.55
C LEU A 42 -1.79 -18.79 -0.34
N THR A 43 -2.92 -18.36 0.23
CA THR A 43 -2.94 -17.58 1.47
C THR A 43 -2.72 -18.45 2.70
N GLY A 44 -3.06 -19.75 2.61
CA GLY A 44 -3.09 -20.69 3.73
C GLY A 44 -4.30 -20.50 4.66
N ILE A 45 -5.28 -19.68 4.27
CA ILE A 45 -6.42 -19.27 5.10
C ILE A 45 -7.72 -19.57 4.35
N ASN A 46 -8.66 -20.24 5.02
CA ASN A 46 -10.01 -20.43 4.48
C ASN A 46 -10.76 -19.10 4.43
N GLY A 47 -11.55 -18.89 3.39
CA GLY A 47 -12.27 -17.64 3.15
C GLY A 47 -13.76 -17.83 2.96
N LYS A 48 -14.42 -16.73 2.59
CA LYS A 48 -15.85 -16.71 2.27
C LYS A 48 -16.10 -15.81 1.08
N LEU A 49 -16.85 -16.31 0.10
CA LEU A 49 -17.36 -15.51 -1.02
C LEU A 49 -18.63 -14.77 -0.58
N ASN A 50 -18.67 -13.47 -0.85
CA ASN A 50 -19.91 -12.70 -0.86
C ASN A 50 -20.44 -12.66 -2.30
N ASP A 51 -21.38 -13.54 -2.64
CA ASP A 51 -21.91 -13.66 -4.00
C ASP A 51 -22.55 -12.36 -4.53
N LYS A 52 -23.09 -11.52 -3.63
CA LYS A 52 -23.72 -10.25 -4.01
C LYS A 52 -22.72 -9.20 -4.44
N GLU A 53 -21.53 -9.23 -3.86
CA GLU A 53 -20.45 -8.27 -4.13
C GLU A 53 -19.39 -8.85 -5.09
N GLY A 54 -19.38 -10.17 -5.30
CA GLY A 54 -18.32 -10.85 -6.04
C GLY A 54 -16.96 -10.81 -5.33
N VAL A 55 -16.96 -10.63 -4.01
CA VAL A 55 -15.75 -10.42 -3.19
C VAL A 55 -15.46 -11.67 -2.36
N PHE A 56 -14.27 -12.23 -2.50
CA PHE A 56 -13.79 -13.34 -1.67
C PHE A 56 -12.87 -12.82 -0.56
N LYS A 57 -13.21 -13.10 0.71
CA LYS A 57 -12.47 -12.60 1.87
C LYS A 57 -11.87 -13.72 2.70
N VAL A 58 -10.58 -13.61 3.00
CA VAL A 58 -9.87 -14.42 4.00
C VAL A 58 -9.64 -13.57 5.25
N ALA A 59 -9.74 -14.19 6.43
CA ALA A 59 -9.66 -13.49 7.71
C ALA A 59 -8.88 -14.30 8.75
N VAL A 60 -8.02 -13.62 9.50
CA VAL A 60 -7.16 -14.17 10.55
C VAL A 60 -7.45 -13.40 11.86
N PRO A 61 -8.32 -13.94 12.73
CA PRO A 61 -8.55 -13.39 14.06
C PRO A 61 -7.25 -13.39 14.88
N ARG A 62 -6.83 -12.23 15.41
CA ARG A 62 -5.65 -12.09 16.28
C ARG A 62 -5.97 -12.49 17.72
N SER A 63 -6.43 -13.72 17.92
CA SER A 63 -6.73 -14.28 19.25
C SER A 63 -5.49 -14.47 20.13
N ASP A 64 -4.29 -14.36 19.54
CA ASP A 64 -3.01 -14.33 20.25
C ASP A 64 -2.80 -13.02 21.04
N LEU A 65 -3.48 -11.94 20.66
CA LEU A 65 -3.33 -10.63 21.28
C LEU A 65 -4.18 -10.50 22.56
N LYS A 66 -3.52 -10.09 23.65
CA LYS A 66 -4.17 -9.80 24.95
C LYS A 66 -4.34 -8.30 25.15
N VAL A 67 -5.06 -7.66 24.24
CA VAL A 67 -5.21 -6.20 24.22
C VAL A 67 -6.30 -5.76 25.20
N THR A 68 -6.05 -4.67 25.90
CA THR A 68 -7.02 -3.97 26.74
C THR A 68 -7.11 -2.52 26.33
N VAL A 69 -8.32 -1.97 26.14
CA VAL A 69 -8.55 -0.55 25.83
C VAL A 69 -9.27 0.09 27.01
N ALA A 70 -8.62 1.04 27.68
CA ALA A 70 -9.18 1.68 28.87
C ALA A 70 -9.74 0.69 29.92
N GLY A 71 -9.04 -0.45 30.09
CA GLY A 71 -9.44 -1.53 31.02
C GLY A 71 -10.41 -2.58 30.44
N VAL A 72 -10.95 -2.38 29.25
CA VAL A 72 -11.83 -3.34 28.57
C VAL A 72 -11.00 -4.34 27.78
N HIS A 73 -11.17 -5.64 28.04
CA HIS A 73 -10.53 -6.68 27.25
C HIS A 73 -11.12 -6.73 25.83
N MET A 74 -10.23 -6.64 24.83
CA MET A 74 -10.60 -6.65 23.42
C MET A 74 -10.61 -8.08 22.87
N THR A 75 -11.56 -8.37 21.98
CA THR A 75 -11.65 -9.65 21.26
C THR A 75 -11.59 -9.42 19.74
N PRO A 76 -11.28 -10.43 18.91
CA PRO A 76 -11.16 -10.24 17.45
C PRO A 76 -12.34 -9.58 16.74
N PRO A 77 -13.61 -9.87 17.09
CA PRO A 77 -14.76 -9.16 16.51
C PRO A 77 -14.82 -7.66 16.81
N MET A 78 -14.08 -7.18 17.83
CA MET A 78 -13.96 -5.75 18.17
C MET A 78 -12.88 -5.03 17.36
N GLY A 79 -12.46 -5.59 16.22
CA GLY A 79 -11.48 -4.98 15.32
C GLY A 79 -10.07 -5.56 15.42
N LEU A 80 -9.85 -6.72 16.03
CA LEU A 80 -8.54 -7.40 16.08
C LEU A 80 -8.49 -8.59 15.11
N THR A 81 -8.90 -8.38 13.86
CA THR A 81 -8.89 -9.42 12.81
C THR A 81 -8.18 -8.90 11.58
N SER A 82 -7.05 -9.48 11.22
CA SER A 82 -6.39 -9.19 9.94
C SER A 82 -7.18 -9.82 8.80
N TRP A 83 -7.27 -9.17 7.64
CA TRP A 83 -8.01 -9.72 6.51
C TRP A 83 -7.48 -9.24 5.16
N ALA A 84 -7.75 -10.03 4.12
CA ALA A 84 -7.58 -9.63 2.73
C ALA A 84 -8.83 -10.04 1.92
N ALA A 85 -9.26 -9.16 1.03
CA ALA A 85 -10.43 -9.35 0.19
C ALA A 85 -10.05 -9.16 -1.27
N PHE A 86 -10.49 -10.09 -2.10
CA PHE A 86 -10.17 -10.18 -3.52
C PHE A 86 -11.44 -9.96 -4.33
N THR A 87 -11.33 -9.23 -5.43
CA THR A 87 -12.38 -9.11 -6.45
C THR A 87 -11.75 -9.14 -7.84
N LYS A 88 -12.56 -9.45 -8.86
CA LYS A 88 -12.11 -9.39 -10.25
C LYS A 88 -11.98 -7.95 -10.73
N ASP A 89 -11.02 -7.74 -11.60
CA ASP A 89 -10.69 -6.45 -12.20
C ASP A 89 -10.27 -6.67 -13.65
N GLY A 90 -11.24 -7.02 -14.50
CA GLY A 90 -11.00 -7.55 -15.84
C GLY A 90 -10.32 -8.92 -15.77
N GLU A 91 -9.21 -9.09 -16.50
CA GLU A 91 -8.37 -10.31 -16.45
C GLU A 91 -7.46 -10.35 -15.20
N GLN A 92 -7.44 -9.27 -14.42
CA GLN A 92 -6.68 -9.17 -13.18
C GLN A 92 -7.59 -9.37 -11.97
N ALA A 93 -6.98 -9.40 -10.79
CA ALA A 93 -7.64 -9.24 -9.52
C ALA A 93 -7.18 -7.96 -8.84
N LEU A 94 -8.08 -7.39 -8.05
CA LEU A 94 -7.80 -6.35 -7.07
C LEU A 94 -7.80 -7.01 -5.68
N VAL A 95 -6.84 -6.66 -4.83
CA VAL A 95 -6.83 -7.02 -3.42
C VAL A 95 -6.78 -5.77 -2.55
N MET A 96 -7.53 -5.78 -1.46
CA MET A 96 -7.39 -4.86 -0.34
C MET A 96 -7.29 -5.66 0.95
N GLY A 97 -6.61 -5.13 1.95
CA GLY A 97 -6.51 -5.78 3.25
C GLY A 97 -6.16 -4.84 4.37
N ASP A 98 -6.40 -5.32 5.59
CA ASP A 98 -6.07 -4.64 6.84
C ASP A 98 -5.32 -5.62 7.73
N MET A 99 -4.09 -5.28 8.09
CA MET A 99 -3.21 -6.09 8.91
C MET A 99 -3.16 -5.51 10.32
N VAL A 100 -3.64 -6.27 11.30
CA VAL A 100 -3.55 -5.95 12.73
C VAL A 100 -2.18 -6.39 13.23
N LEU A 101 -1.37 -5.46 13.73
CA LEU A 101 0.04 -5.63 14.04
C LEU A 101 0.39 -5.01 15.40
N LEU A 102 1.35 -5.60 16.12
CA LEU A 102 2.06 -4.89 17.19
C LEU A 102 3.13 -3.95 16.58
N GLU A 103 3.59 -2.96 17.35
CA GLU A 103 4.55 -1.95 16.90
C GLU A 103 5.83 -2.54 16.28
N ASP A 104 6.36 -3.60 16.88
CA ASP A 104 7.55 -4.32 16.43
C ASP A 104 7.31 -5.17 15.18
N GLN A 105 6.06 -5.56 14.92
CA GLN A 105 5.65 -6.33 13.73
C GLN A 105 5.49 -5.44 12.48
N VAL A 106 5.15 -4.15 12.64
CA VAL A 106 4.82 -3.23 11.53
C VAL A 106 5.86 -3.26 10.41
N ASN A 107 7.10 -2.91 10.74
CA ASN A 107 8.13 -2.67 9.74
C ASN A 107 8.64 -3.95 9.05
N PRO A 108 8.85 -5.08 9.77
CA PRO A 108 9.15 -6.37 9.12
C PRO A 108 8.04 -6.86 8.20
N VAL A 109 6.77 -6.73 8.60
CA VAL A 109 5.62 -7.15 7.78
C VAL A 109 5.44 -6.23 6.57
N MET A 110 5.62 -4.92 6.76
CA MET A 110 5.61 -3.93 5.67
C MET A 110 6.66 -4.23 4.62
N SER A 111 7.90 -4.56 5.02
CA SER A 111 8.96 -4.96 4.08
C SER A 111 8.54 -6.18 3.26
N VAL A 112 7.96 -7.21 3.88
CA VAL A 112 7.45 -8.38 3.15
C VAL A 112 6.36 -7.99 2.15
N ALA A 113 5.40 -7.15 2.54
CA ALA A 113 4.36 -6.69 1.62
C ALA A 113 4.97 -6.01 0.37
N LEU A 114 5.86 -5.03 0.59
CA LEU A 114 6.51 -4.28 -0.49
C LEU A 114 7.40 -5.15 -1.38
N ASP A 115 8.17 -6.07 -0.81
CA ASP A 115 9.05 -7.01 -1.51
C ASP A 115 8.28 -8.03 -2.35
N GLN A 116 7.05 -8.36 -1.94
CA GLN A 116 6.15 -9.23 -2.69
C GLN A 116 5.28 -8.47 -3.70
N GLY A 117 5.51 -7.18 -3.88
CA GLY A 117 4.81 -6.36 -4.86
C GLY A 117 3.39 -5.96 -4.44
N LEU A 118 3.02 -6.13 -3.17
CA LEU A 118 1.84 -5.48 -2.61
C LEU A 118 2.15 -4.01 -2.33
N GLU A 119 1.09 -3.22 -2.38
CA GLU A 119 1.12 -1.82 -1.97
C GLU A 119 0.81 -1.72 -0.48
N VAL A 120 1.40 -0.73 0.19
CA VAL A 120 1.03 -0.35 1.55
C VAL A 120 0.38 1.02 1.48
N THR A 121 -0.88 1.11 1.86
CA THR A 121 -1.74 2.25 1.54
C THR A 121 -2.04 3.13 2.74
N ALA A 122 -1.97 2.59 3.96
CA ALA A 122 -2.09 3.36 5.19
C ALA A 122 -1.43 2.62 6.37
N LEU A 123 -1.09 3.38 7.41
CA LEU A 123 -0.62 2.87 8.70
C LEU A 123 -1.10 3.81 9.80
N HIS A 124 -1.92 3.31 10.73
CA HIS A 124 -2.49 4.09 11.82
C HIS A 124 -2.96 3.20 12.98
N ASN A 125 -3.43 3.80 14.07
CA ASN A 125 -4.09 3.10 15.18
C ASN A 125 -5.62 3.24 15.07
N HIS A 126 -6.38 2.26 15.57
CA HIS A 126 -7.84 2.36 15.69
C HIS A 126 -8.30 2.76 17.10
N PHE A 127 -7.44 2.58 18.11
CA PHE A 127 -7.80 2.77 19.51
C PHE A 127 -6.85 3.76 20.20
N PHE A 128 -7.39 4.49 21.18
CA PHE A 128 -6.59 5.17 22.19
C PHE A 128 -6.50 4.24 23.42
N TRP A 129 -5.39 4.32 24.16
CA TRP A 129 -5.17 3.59 25.43
C TRP A 129 -5.24 2.04 25.41
N ASP A 130 -5.26 1.40 24.23
CA ASP A 130 -4.82 0.00 24.02
C ASP A 130 -3.47 -0.38 24.68
N SER A 131 -3.43 -1.49 25.39
CA SER A 131 -2.19 -2.09 25.89
C SER A 131 -2.23 -3.59 25.63
N PRO A 132 -1.25 -4.17 24.91
CA PRO A 132 -0.18 -3.47 24.17
C PRO A 132 -0.73 -2.59 23.03
N ARG A 133 0.12 -1.71 22.48
CA ARG A 133 -0.21 -0.88 21.32
C ARG A 133 -0.49 -1.75 20.09
N VAL A 134 -1.57 -1.45 19.38
CA VAL A 134 -1.98 -2.14 18.15
C VAL A 134 -2.03 -1.14 17.00
N MET A 135 -1.37 -1.49 15.91
CA MET A 135 -1.31 -0.76 14.65
C MET A 135 -2.05 -1.50 13.55
N PHE A 136 -2.55 -0.75 12.59
CA PHE A 136 -3.34 -1.22 11.46
C PHE A 136 -2.66 -0.75 10.18
N MET A 137 -2.17 -1.71 9.41
CA MET A 137 -1.51 -1.46 8.14
C MET A 137 -2.39 -1.96 7.00
N HIS A 138 -2.80 -1.03 6.14
CA HIS A 138 -3.62 -1.36 4.98
C HIS A 138 -2.73 -1.74 3.81
N ILE A 139 -3.12 -2.81 3.11
CA ILE A 139 -2.45 -3.29 1.90
C ILE A 139 -3.38 -3.21 0.70
N GLY A 140 -2.78 -3.05 -0.47
CA GLY A 140 -3.45 -3.02 -1.76
C GLY A 140 -2.69 -3.80 -2.82
N GLY A 141 -3.32 -3.99 -3.97
CA GLY A 141 -2.64 -4.47 -5.16
C GLY A 141 -3.61 -4.79 -6.29
N ARG A 142 -3.13 -4.65 -7.51
CA ARG A 142 -3.84 -5.03 -8.74
C ARG A 142 -2.92 -5.84 -9.62
N GLY A 143 -3.37 -6.98 -10.12
CA GLY A 143 -2.53 -7.85 -10.95
C GLY A 143 -3.01 -9.30 -11.00
N ASN A 144 -2.06 -10.22 -11.22
CA ASN A 144 -2.39 -11.64 -11.28
C ASN A 144 -2.89 -12.16 -9.93
N GLU A 145 -4.06 -12.80 -9.93
CA GLU A 145 -4.74 -13.32 -8.73
C GLU A 145 -3.84 -14.23 -7.87
N GLY A 146 -3.18 -15.21 -8.49
CA GLY A 146 -2.29 -16.12 -7.77
C GLY A 146 -1.07 -15.43 -7.18
N THR A 147 -0.53 -14.43 -7.87
CA THR A 147 0.60 -13.64 -7.35
C THR A 147 0.20 -12.83 -6.12
N LEU A 148 -0.96 -12.14 -6.19
CA LEU A 148 -1.50 -11.38 -5.06
C LEU A 148 -1.84 -12.29 -3.88
N ALA A 149 -2.50 -13.43 -4.11
CA ALA A 149 -2.84 -14.37 -3.05
C ALA A 149 -1.59 -14.95 -2.36
N ALA A 150 -0.54 -15.29 -3.12
CA ALA A 150 0.72 -15.76 -2.57
C ALA A 150 1.44 -14.67 -1.76
N ALA A 151 1.39 -13.42 -2.20
CA ALA A 151 1.96 -12.28 -1.48
C ALA A 151 1.24 -12.06 -0.13
N VAL A 152 -0.10 -12.10 -0.12
CA VAL A 152 -0.92 -12.04 1.10
C VAL A 152 -0.58 -13.19 2.05
N GLY A 153 -0.43 -14.42 1.54
CA GLY A 153 -0.01 -15.57 2.34
C GLY A 153 1.34 -15.37 3.04
N LYS A 154 2.31 -14.75 2.35
CA LYS A 154 3.61 -14.40 2.94
C LYS A 154 3.49 -13.32 4.02
N VAL A 155 2.62 -12.32 3.82
CA VAL A 155 2.31 -11.29 4.83
C VAL A 155 1.73 -11.95 6.10
N PHE A 156 0.69 -12.79 5.97
CA PHE A 156 0.12 -13.51 7.12
C PHE A 156 1.14 -14.43 7.80
N SER A 157 1.97 -15.11 7.02
CA SER A 157 3.05 -15.94 7.56
C SER A 157 4.05 -15.12 8.36
N LYS A 158 4.41 -13.92 7.89
CA LYS A 158 5.33 -13.03 8.63
C LYS A 158 4.72 -12.49 9.91
N ILE A 159 3.43 -12.20 9.92
CA ILE A 159 2.70 -11.81 11.15
C ILE A 159 2.80 -12.95 12.17
N LYS A 160 2.52 -14.20 11.74
CA LYS A 160 2.62 -15.37 12.62
C LYS A 160 4.04 -15.56 13.17
N GLU A 161 5.05 -15.53 12.29
CA GLU A 161 6.47 -15.67 12.66
C GLU A 161 6.88 -14.63 13.72
N THR A 162 6.47 -13.37 13.52
CA THR A 162 6.81 -12.28 14.45
C THR A 162 6.02 -12.33 15.76
N SER A 163 4.82 -12.93 15.79
CA SER A 163 4.09 -13.17 17.05
C SER A 163 4.77 -14.20 17.97
N GLU A 164 5.58 -15.11 17.40
CA GLU A 164 6.30 -16.15 18.14
C GLU A 164 7.64 -15.63 18.71
N GLY A 165 8.15 -14.50 18.19
CA GLY A 165 9.34 -13.81 18.67
C GLY A 165 9.01 -12.64 19.59
N LYS A 166 9.81 -12.43 20.64
CA LYS A 166 9.80 -11.16 21.39
C LYS A 166 10.81 -10.21 20.74
N ALA A 167 10.40 -9.45 19.74
CA ALA A 167 11.30 -8.41 19.23
C ALA A 167 11.40 -7.29 20.27
N GLN A 168 12.63 -6.94 20.64
CA GLN A 168 12.85 -5.79 21.52
C GLN A 168 12.74 -4.51 20.71
N ALA A 169 12.07 -3.51 21.27
CA ALA A 169 12.10 -2.17 20.72
C ALA A 169 13.57 -1.69 20.63
N PRO A 170 13.99 -1.09 19.50
CA PRO A 170 15.31 -0.51 19.42
C PRO A 170 15.43 0.60 20.48
N HIS A 171 16.50 0.56 21.26
CA HIS A 171 16.72 1.49 22.36
C HIS A 171 18.00 2.28 22.11
N THR A 172 17.92 3.60 22.25
CA THR A 172 19.05 4.50 22.16
C THR A 172 18.74 5.69 23.07
N GLU A 173 19.60 5.90 24.07
CA GLU A 173 19.47 7.01 25.00
C GLU A 173 20.22 8.22 24.44
N LEU A 174 19.46 9.19 23.91
CA LEU A 174 19.99 10.46 23.46
C LEU A 174 19.24 11.60 24.15
N ASP A 175 19.99 12.62 24.51
CA ASP A 175 19.49 13.86 25.07
C ASP A 175 19.74 14.96 24.03
N PRO A 176 18.69 15.58 23.46
CA PRO A 176 18.85 16.69 22.51
C PRO A 176 19.78 17.79 23.03
N ALA A 177 19.77 18.08 24.34
CA ALA A 177 20.64 19.11 24.92
C ALA A 177 22.15 18.77 24.83
N LYS A 178 22.49 17.52 24.48
CA LYS A 178 23.86 17.02 24.32
C LYS A 178 24.22 16.72 22.86
N THR A 179 23.40 17.14 21.90
CA THR A 179 23.69 16.98 20.47
C THR A 179 25.03 17.61 20.11
N SER A 180 25.85 16.84 19.40
CA SER A 180 27.22 17.19 18.98
C SER A 180 27.50 16.88 17.50
N LEU A 181 26.49 16.43 16.75
CA LEU A 181 26.58 16.18 15.32
C LEU A 181 27.07 17.41 14.54
N ASP A 182 27.68 17.17 13.37
CA ASP A 182 28.09 18.21 12.43
C ASP A 182 27.02 18.40 11.34
N PRO A 183 26.27 19.52 11.36
CA PRO A 183 25.30 19.85 10.31
C PRO A 183 25.86 19.75 8.89
N LYS A 184 27.13 20.10 8.67
CA LYS A 184 27.73 20.13 7.32
C LYS A 184 27.81 18.76 6.67
N LYS A 185 27.94 17.69 7.46
CA LYS A 185 27.89 16.31 6.93
C LYS A 185 26.50 15.97 6.39
N ILE A 186 25.46 16.43 7.09
CA ILE A 186 24.06 16.21 6.70
C ILE A 186 23.73 17.06 5.47
N GLU A 187 24.05 18.36 5.50
CA GLU A 187 23.82 19.29 4.38
C GLU A 187 24.50 18.82 3.09
N GLY A 188 25.74 18.31 3.19
CA GLY A 188 26.49 17.83 2.03
C GLY A 188 25.85 16.64 1.33
N ILE A 189 25.05 15.83 2.04
CA ILE A 189 24.34 14.67 1.48
C ILE A 189 22.94 15.05 1.01
N LEU A 190 22.22 15.84 1.83
CA LEU A 190 20.82 16.17 1.62
C LEU A 190 20.60 17.39 0.72
N GLY A 191 21.64 18.20 0.49
CA GLY A 191 21.66 19.27 -0.49
C GLY A 191 20.87 20.53 -0.10
N VAL A 192 20.41 20.63 1.15
CA VAL A 192 19.76 21.84 1.69
C VAL A 192 20.36 22.17 3.06
N GLN A 193 20.23 23.43 3.46
CA GLN A 193 20.60 23.88 4.80
C GLN A 193 19.40 23.75 5.73
N GLY A 194 19.68 23.32 6.96
CA GLY A 194 18.74 23.29 8.06
C GLY A 194 19.05 24.31 9.15
N GLU A 195 18.31 24.21 10.24
CA GLU A 195 18.43 25.08 11.41
C GLU A 195 18.69 24.23 12.66
N MET A 196 19.62 24.70 13.51
CA MET A 196 19.88 24.12 14.82
C MET A 196 19.10 24.91 15.87
N THR A 197 18.17 24.27 16.58
CA THR A 197 17.39 24.89 17.67
C THR A 197 17.27 23.90 18.81
N ASP A 198 17.62 24.32 20.03
CA ASP A 198 17.54 23.50 21.25
C ASP A 198 18.15 22.09 21.11
N GLY A 199 19.27 22.00 20.40
CA GLY A 199 19.99 20.74 20.17
C GLY A 199 19.37 19.81 19.12
N VAL A 200 18.42 20.31 18.32
CA VAL A 200 17.81 19.59 17.20
C VAL A 200 18.21 20.27 15.90
N TYR A 201 18.80 19.52 14.98
CA TYR A 201 19.11 20.01 13.62
C TYR A 201 18.02 19.61 12.64
N LYS A 202 17.25 20.58 12.15
CA LYS A 202 16.05 20.34 11.33
C LYS A 202 16.21 20.85 9.90
N LEU A 203 15.87 20.02 8.92
CA LEU A 203 15.81 20.36 7.49
C LEU A 203 14.37 20.26 6.98
N THR A 204 14.04 20.99 5.90
CA THR A 204 12.69 21.00 5.33
C THR A 204 12.72 21.17 3.81
N TRP A 205 11.90 20.38 3.10
CA TRP A 205 11.68 20.44 1.66
C TRP A 205 10.21 20.74 1.39
N GLY A 206 9.94 21.93 0.87
CA GLY A 206 8.59 22.35 0.51
C GLY A 206 8.10 21.70 -0.78
N ARG A 207 6.81 21.33 -0.79
CA ARG A 207 6.06 21.00 -2.00
C ARG A 207 4.79 21.85 -2.07
N THR A 208 4.03 21.69 -3.14
CA THR A 208 2.78 22.42 -3.34
C THR A 208 1.66 21.50 -3.81
N THR A 209 0.44 21.78 -3.34
CA THR A 209 -0.82 21.29 -3.89
C THR A 209 -1.80 22.46 -4.01
N LYS A 210 -3.02 22.22 -4.50
CA LYS A 210 -4.09 23.22 -4.54
C LYS A 210 -5.29 22.77 -3.73
N MET A 211 -5.88 23.71 -3.00
CA MET A 211 -7.19 23.56 -2.37
C MET A 211 -8.13 24.61 -2.97
N GLY A 212 -9.05 24.16 -3.83
CA GLY A 212 -9.82 25.06 -4.69
C GLY A 212 -8.88 25.86 -5.61
N GLN A 213 -8.93 27.20 -5.53
CA GLN A 213 -8.08 28.09 -6.32
C GLN A 213 -6.77 28.49 -5.63
N HIS A 214 -6.57 28.08 -4.36
CA HIS A 214 -5.41 28.49 -3.57
C HIS A 214 -4.28 27.47 -3.65
N VAL A 215 -3.07 27.95 -3.87
CA VAL A 215 -1.85 27.14 -3.70
C VAL A 215 -1.57 26.98 -2.21
N VAL A 216 -1.41 25.74 -1.78
CA VAL A 216 -1.04 25.35 -0.42
C VAL A 216 0.37 24.79 -0.47
N GLY A 217 1.29 25.35 0.32
CA GLY A 217 2.72 25.06 0.24
C GLY A 217 3.39 24.80 1.58
N ASN A 218 4.72 24.90 1.60
CA ASN A 218 5.59 24.58 2.73
C ASN A 218 5.09 25.10 4.09
N THR A 219 4.83 26.41 4.21
CA THR A 219 4.39 27.06 5.46
C THR A 219 3.03 26.57 5.95
N MET A 220 2.22 26.00 5.05
CA MET A 220 0.92 25.40 5.36
C MET A 220 1.02 23.87 5.62
N GLY A 221 2.23 23.34 5.77
CA GLY A 221 2.47 21.93 6.13
C GLY A 221 2.64 20.97 4.95
N VAL A 222 2.73 21.46 3.71
CA VAL A 222 3.02 20.62 2.54
C VAL A 222 4.54 20.50 2.38
N ASN A 223 5.17 19.75 3.29
CA ASN A 223 6.61 19.61 3.31
C ASN A 223 7.07 18.26 3.86
N THR A 224 8.23 17.83 3.37
CA THR A 224 9.05 16.81 4.02
C THR A 224 9.93 17.52 5.03
N TRP A 225 10.09 16.97 6.23
CA TRP A 225 11.08 17.45 7.19
C TRP A 225 11.82 16.29 7.87
N ALA A 226 13.02 16.60 8.34
CA ALA A 226 13.89 15.67 9.05
C ALA A 226 14.55 16.40 10.22
N ALA A 227 14.45 15.87 11.44
CA ALA A 227 15.08 16.42 12.62
C ALA A 227 16.07 15.41 13.21
N PHE A 228 17.33 15.84 13.33
CA PHE A 228 18.44 15.03 13.81
C PHE A 228 18.84 15.43 15.23
N VAL A 229 19.14 14.42 16.05
CA VAL A 229 19.64 14.55 17.43
C VAL A 229 20.74 13.52 17.65
N GLY A 230 21.78 13.87 18.41
CA GLY A 230 22.87 12.97 18.82
C GLY A 230 24.26 13.40 18.34
N SER A 231 25.14 12.43 18.12
CA SER A 231 26.49 12.64 17.54
C SER A 231 26.55 12.11 16.11
N ASP A 232 27.67 12.33 15.42
CA ASP A 232 27.84 11.80 14.06
C ASP A 232 27.82 10.27 13.99
N GLU A 233 28.33 9.60 15.02
CA GLU A 233 28.40 8.14 15.11
C GLU A 233 27.09 7.51 15.62
N GLN A 234 26.34 8.23 16.46
CA GLN A 234 25.09 7.76 17.06
C GLN A 234 24.05 8.87 17.11
N ALA A 235 23.12 8.82 16.16
CA ALA A 235 22.04 9.76 16.02
C ALA A 235 20.69 9.07 15.87
N VAL A 236 19.64 9.86 16.07
CA VAL A 236 18.28 9.57 15.61
C VAL A 236 17.89 10.57 14.54
N VAL A 237 16.97 10.15 13.68
CA VAL A 237 16.20 11.06 12.83
C VAL A 237 14.73 10.73 12.91
N ASP A 238 13.91 11.73 13.18
CA ASP A 238 12.47 11.67 13.01
C ASP A 238 12.02 12.67 11.95
N GLY A 239 10.84 12.44 11.39
CA GLY A 239 10.39 13.28 10.32
C GLY A 239 9.08 12.87 9.67
N ASP A 240 8.76 13.67 8.67
CA ASP A 240 7.60 13.51 7.81
C ASP A 240 8.06 13.57 6.35
N PHE A 241 7.49 12.75 5.47
CA PHE A 241 7.60 12.93 4.03
C PHE A 241 6.26 13.39 3.47
N ALA A 242 6.26 14.50 2.73
CA ALA A 242 5.14 14.87 1.86
C ALA A 242 5.39 14.34 0.44
N MET A 243 4.55 13.43 -0.03
CA MET A 243 4.65 12.81 -1.35
C MET A 243 3.34 12.90 -2.13
N TYR A 244 3.41 12.92 -3.46
CA TYR A 244 2.20 12.71 -4.26
C TYR A 244 1.78 11.25 -4.15
N GLU A 245 0.49 10.98 -4.29
CA GLU A 245 -0.07 9.64 -4.06
C GLU A 245 0.65 8.53 -4.87
N ASP A 246 1.04 8.85 -6.11
CA ASP A 246 1.76 7.95 -7.02
C ASP A 246 3.23 7.69 -6.64
N GLU A 247 3.81 8.49 -5.74
CA GLU A 247 5.19 8.32 -5.26
C GLU A 247 5.29 7.45 -4.00
N LEU A 248 4.16 7.22 -3.29
CA LEU A 248 4.14 6.60 -1.97
C LEU A 248 4.90 5.28 -1.92
N GLN A 249 4.63 4.38 -2.86
CA GLN A 249 5.23 3.04 -2.85
C GLN A 249 6.75 3.07 -3.07
N ALA A 250 7.26 4.01 -3.88
CA ALA A 250 8.69 4.15 -4.14
C ALA A 250 9.42 4.71 -2.91
N VAL A 251 8.84 5.72 -2.27
CA VAL A 251 9.37 6.30 -1.01
C VAL A 251 9.41 5.24 0.09
N LEU A 252 8.31 4.49 0.28
CA LEU A 252 8.26 3.41 1.28
C LEU A 252 9.34 2.35 1.03
N LYS A 253 9.52 1.90 -0.21
CA LYS A 253 10.55 0.91 -0.57
C LYS A 253 11.96 1.45 -0.29
N ALA A 254 12.25 2.69 -0.65
CA ALA A 254 13.55 3.30 -0.41
C ALA A 254 13.86 3.40 1.10
N LEU A 255 12.92 3.93 1.89
CA LEU A 255 13.08 4.05 3.35
C LEU A 255 13.24 2.69 4.02
N ARG A 256 12.37 1.72 3.69
CA ARG A 256 12.43 0.37 4.29
C ARG A 256 13.70 -0.38 3.91
N THR A 257 14.17 -0.27 2.66
CA THR A 257 15.44 -0.85 2.21
C THR A 257 16.63 -0.25 2.95
N ALA A 258 16.58 1.05 3.24
CA ALA A 258 17.62 1.75 3.98
C ALA A 258 17.50 1.61 5.53
N GLY A 259 16.59 0.77 6.02
CA GLY A 259 16.44 0.50 7.45
C GLY A 259 15.64 1.55 8.23
N ILE A 260 15.07 2.56 7.57
CA ILE A 260 14.22 3.57 8.20
C ILE A 260 12.85 2.97 8.52
N ARG A 261 12.37 3.20 9.75
CA ARG A 261 11.10 2.66 10.24
C ARG A 261 9.97 3.62 9.89
N ILE A 262 8.90 3.09 9.31
CA ILE A 262 7.66 3.83 9.06
C ILE A 262 6.78 3.73 10.31
N VAL A 263 6.21 4.86 10.72
CA VAL A 263 5.48 5.03 11.98
C VAL A 263 3.99 5.28 11.72
N ALA A 264 3.66 6.07 10.70
CA ALA A 264 2.29 6.32 10.26
C ALA A 264 2.27 6.64 8.76
N ILE A 265 1.13 6.41 8.11
CA ILE A 265 0.86 6.83 6.72
C ILE A 265 -0.57 7.36 6.67
N HIS A 266 -0.74 8.62 6.28
CA HIS A 266 -2.02 9.34 6.30
C HIS A 266 -2.02 10.54 5.35
N SER A 267 -3.15 11.25 5.25
CA SER A 267 -3.23 12.54 4.54
C SER A 267 -3.57 13.66 5.51
N HIS A 268 -2.93 14.83 5.36
CA HIS A 268 -3.23 16.03 6.17
C HIS A 268 -4.43 16.82 5.65
N MET A 269 -4.77 16.65 4.36
CA MET A 269 -5.75 17.46 3.66
C MET A 269 -6.84 16.58 3.04
N SER A 270 -7.98 17.20 2.78
CA SER A 270 -9.05 16.61 1.96
C SER A 270 -9.33 17.51 0.76
N MET A 271 -9.75 16.89 -0.35
CA MET A 271 -10.08 17.56 -1.62
C MET A 271 -8.95 18.37 -2.30
N GLU A 272 -7.72 18.23 -1.83
CA GLU A 272 -6.54 18.79 -2.47
C GLU A 272 -6.21 18.10 -3.80
N SER A 273 -5.62 18.84 -4.73
CA SER A 273 -5.20 18.32 -6.03
C SER A 273 -3.89 18.99 -6.51
N PRO A 274 -2.86 18.21 -6.88
CA PRO A 274 -2.76 16.74 -6.76
C PRO A 274 -2.81 16.25 -5.31
N LYS A 275 -3.22 15.00 -5.11
CA LYS A 275 -3.30 14.36 -3.80
C LYS A 275 -1.93 14.22 -3.15
N VAL A 276 -1.86 14.49 -1.85
CA VAL A 276 -0.61 14.40 -1.08
C VAL A 276 -0.79 13.38 0.03
N ALA A 277 0.03 12.34 0.00
CA ALA A 277 0.21 11.39 1.07
C ALA A 277 1.36 11.85 1.97
N PHE A 278 1.22 11.55 3.26
CA PHE A 278 2.21 11.82 4.29
C PHE A 278 2.57 10.53 4.98
N LEU A 279 3.83 10.41 5.41
CA LEU A 279 4.23 9.35 6.31
C LEU A 279 5.18 9.90 7.35
N HIS A 280 5.11 9.34 8.55
CA HIS A 280 6.03 9.63 9.65
C HIS A 280 7.04 8.50 9.75
N TYR A 281 8.28 8.84 10.07
CA TYR A 281 9.36 7.87 10.14
C TYR A 281 10.29 8.09 11.32
N TRP A 282 11.04 7.04 11.65
CA TRP A 282 12.06 7.03 12.69
C TRP A 282 13.28 6.23 12.24
N GLY A 283 14.47 6.79 12.44
CA GLY A 283 15.76 6.15 12.15
C GLY A 283 16.71 6.25 13.34
N ILE A 284 17.56 5.24 13.49
CA ILE A 284 18.69 5.21 14.44
C ILE A 284 19.92 4.77 13.64
N GLY A 285 21.04 5.47 13.79
CA GLY A 285 22.29 5.15 13.10
C GLY A 285 23.25 6.33 13.11
N SER A 286 24.32 6.26 12.31
CA SER A 286 25.20 7.42 12.12
C SER A 286 24.49 8.51 11.30
N THR A 287 24.89 9.77 11.46
CA THR A 287 24.31 10.90 10.69
C THR A 287 24.47 10.69 9.19
N THR A 288 25.59 10.09 8.77
CA THR A 288 25.87 9.79 7.35
C THR A 288 24.95 8.72 6.79
N GLU A 289 24.71 7.63 7.51
CA GLU A 289 23.79 6.56 7.07
C GLU A 289 22.36 7.07 7.00
N LEU A 290 21.92 7.79 8.04
CA LEU A 290 20.58 8.36 8.10
C LEU A 290 20.35 9.38 6.98
N ALA A 291 21.30 10.29 6.74
CA ALA A 291 21.21 11.24 5.64
C ALA A 291 21.16 10.56 4.27
N LYS A 292 21.96 9.51 4.05
CA LYS A 292 21.92 8.72 2.80
C LYS A 292 20.59 8.00 2.62
N ALA A 293 20.03 7.46 3.71
CA ALA A 293 18.73 6.80 3.69
C ALA A 293 17.62 7.77 3.24
N LEU A 294 17.55 8.95 3.85
CA LEU A 294 16.57 9.98 3.47
C LEU A 294 16.80 10.47 2.04
N LYS A 295 18.06 10.66 1.64
CA LYS A 295 18.40 11.05 0.26
C LYS A 295 17.87 10.03 -0.76
N SER A 296 18.02 8.75 -0.48
CA SER A 296 17.54 7.69 -1.37
C SER A 296 16.02 7.75 -1.59
N ALA A 297 15.25 8.12 -0.56
CA ALA A 297 13.81 8.27 -0.64
C ALA A 297 13.41 9.57 -1.35
N LEU A 298 14.06 10.70 -1.03
CA LEU A 298 13.87 11.98 -1.72
C LEU A 298 14.12 11.85 -3.24
N ASP A 299 15.12 11.06 -3.64
CA ASP A 299 15.46 10.83 -5.05
C ASP A 299 14.42 10.02 -5.82
N THR A 300 13.49 9.35 -5.14
CA THR A 300 12.35 8.69 -5.79
C THR A 300 11.22 9.66 -6.16
N GLN A 301 11.23 10.87 -5.61
CA GLN A 301 10.18 11.86 -5.85
C GLN A 301 10.47 12.69 -7.11
N ARG A 302 9.43 13.08 -7.83
CA ARG A 302 9.56 14.04 -8.93
C ARG A 302 9.83 15.45 -8.38
N LYS A 303 10.68 16.18 -9.09
CA LYS A 303 11.07 17.56 -8.75
C LYS A 303 9.94 18.58 -8.96
N THR A 304 8.96 18.27 -9.79
CA THR A 304 7.80 19.12 -10.08
C THR A 304 6.52 18.28 -10.09
N PRO A 305 5.38 18.78 -9.59
CA PRO A 305 4.08 18.13 -9.72
C PRO A 305 3.73 17.76 -11.17
#